data_AF-A0A4V1J4G5-F1
#
_entry.id   AF-A0A4V1J4G5-F1
#
_cell.length_a   1.000
_cell.length_b   1.000
_cell.length_c   1.000
_cell.angle_alpha   90.00
_cell.angle_beta   90.00
_cell.angle_gamma   90.00
#
_symmetry.space_group_name_H-M   'P 1'
#
loop_
_entity.id
_entity.type
_entity.pdbx_description
1 polymer ?
#
loop_
_entity_poly.entity_id
_entity_poly.type
_entity_poly.pdbx_seq_one_letter_code
_entity_poly.pdbx_strand_id
1 'polypeptide(L)'
;MTNYTGLIDQQDSEFWVPSAEGNEIIAIVIGSLTALALLFVLVTTVLFYRASRHSEFMRQRSHGLTILISVSVFFYILVAGSSNTRQNIGYPCFVQLWGVYICCITHAFSFTTKVLRFLFMVQFNKDKLGIKPQNIAPSSKEAGGPFAVMDVKSNASAPLNRPSTQKQSSLVANVANRNGFFNRWLSKNKWFFLSEGRVTKLVFALVGLVMIYVLIIQIVDKSFTIIPTATLCYFGWQYAVMLTILLGNSLILLPYCLTKLWHAKDGYGIRQELIACCILLAIGSAITIIWGMAPGPQSNVFSTMSWISISFLVLHAITVAYPVYQIHYSNEHQYTIANSADPEVQMLSTHSHTNQWRAFLNMLSDPVGLAQLKIWSAQFFCTELIIFIEEYQDLKKFLASTYPPPPRPGAENKGFRNTMLTVASPITTGPSFLKRQSSSVSLVLATNESEYSVPLTPVSPRKVPLGQHPLSSPTCEDSLIAGSTHELKPISEKYTFIDIDHPSEIVPSIRDTWNITPSEPSTSQFSASRTSLSTNVPSNNLDVVSHPSLQLAYFMFYQRFIEESSDLKVNVSHELTNLVEARALMGDFSADIFDDVRQDVLKALFRTVYVKCMK
;
A
#
# COMPACT_ATOMS: atom_id res chain seq x y z
N MET A 1 -33.85 -47.69 6.38
CA MET A 1 -33.43 -48.72 5.42
C MET A 1 -34.66 -49.57 5.11
N THR A 2 -35.17 -49.45 3.90
CA THR A 2 -36.39 -50.15 3.42
C THR A 2 -36.11 -50.55 1.98
N ASN A 3 -36.39 -51.80 1.62
CA ASN A 3 -35.94 -52.37 0.36
C ASN A 3 -36.78 -51.86 -0.81
N TYR A 4 -36.29 -50.82 -1.49
CA TYR A 4 -36.82 -50.35 -2.77
C TYR A 4 -36.30 -51.20 -3.94
N THR A 5 -36.58 -52.51 -3.90
CA THR A 5 -36.33 -53.43 -5.01
C THR A 5 -37.44 -53.33 -6.06
N GLY A 6 -37.63 -52.12 -6.61
CA GLY A 6 -38.44 -51.93 -7.80
C GLY A 6 -37.64 -52.30 -9.03
N LEU A 7 -38.22 -53.09 -9.93
CA LEU A 7 -37.66 -53.25 -11.28
C LEU A 7 -37.79 -51.88 -11.97
N ILE A 8 -36.64 -51.23 -12.22
CA ILE A 8 -36.54 -50.21 -13.25
C ILE A 8 -36.21 -50.99 -14.52
N ASP A 9 -37.03 -50.85 -15.55
CA ASP A 9 -36.81 -51.55 -16.83
C ASP A 9 -35.43 -51.22 -17.39
N GLN A 10 -34.77 -52.25 -17.90
CA GLN A 10 -33.45 -52.20 -18.51
C GLN A 10 -33.55 -51.60 -19.92
N GLN A 11 -34.11 -50.41 -20.04
CA GLN A 11 -34.25 -49.69 -21.30
C GLN A 11 -32.90 -49.10 -21.71
N ASP A 12 -32.50 -49.30 -22.96
CA ASP A 12 -31.16 -49.02 -23.47
C ASP A 12 -30.84 -47.52 -23.55
N SER A 13 -30.60 -46.88 -22.41
CA SER A 13 -29.75 -45.70 -22.38
C SER A 13 -28.34 -46.14 -22.75
N GLU A 14 -27.95 -45.92 -24.00
CA GLU A 14 -26.55 -45.89 -24.44
C GLU A 14 -25.83 -44.77 -23.68
N PHE A 15 -25.53 -45.03 -22.41
CA PHE A 15 -24.74 -44.15 -21.57
C PHE A 15 -23.35 -44.11 -22.18
N TRP A 16 -22.99 -42.97 -22.76
CA TRP A 16 -21.73 -42.76 -23.48
C TRP A 16 -20.52 -43.03 -22.58
N VAL A 17 -20.11 -44.29 -22.52
CA VAL A 17 -18.79 -44.72 -22.04
C VAL A 17 -17.80 -44.25 -23.10
N PRO A 18 -16.90 -43.28 -22.81
CA PRO A 18 -15.92 -42.86 -23.79
C PRO A 18 -15.03 -44.04 -24.17
N SER A 19 -14.67 -44.16 -25.44
CA SER A 19 -13.65 -45.13 -25.86
C SER A 19 -12.36 -44.88 -25.08
N ALA A 20 -11.57 -45.94 -24.84
CA ALA A 20 -10.30 -45.81 -24.13
C ALA A 20 -9.39 -44.73 -24.75
N GLU A 21 -9.36 -44.67 -26.08
CA GLU A 21 -8.66 -43.65 -26.88
C GLU A 21 -9.10 -42.22 -26.53
N GLY A 22 -10.42 -41.97 -26.38
CA GLY A 22 -10.95 -40.65 -26.01
C GLY A 22 -10.49 -40.21 -24.62
N ASN A 23 -10.40 -41.15 -23.68
CA ASN A 23 -9.91 -40.89 -22.32
C ASN A 23 -8.41 -40.56 -22.29
N GLU A 24 -7.60 -41.18 -23.16
CA GLU A 24 -6.17 -40.85 -23.30
C GLU A 24 -5.96 -39.45 -23.89
N ILE A 25 -6.72 -39.07 -24.92
CA ILE A 25 -6.68 -37.73 -25.51
C ILE A 25 -7.03 -36.66 -24.47
N ILE A 26 -8.10 -36.86 -23.69
CA ILE A 26 -8.49 -35.94 -22.60
C ILE A 26 -7.38 -35.82 -21.55
N ALA A 27 -6.75 -36.93 -21.16
CA ALA A 27 -5.65 -36.93 -20.20
C ALA A 27 -4.42 -36.13 -20.70
N ILE A 28 -4.08 -36.25 -21.99
CA ILE A 28 -2.98 -35.49 -22.62
C ILE A 28 -3.29 -33.99 -22.68
N VAL A 29 -4.52 -33.61 -23.04
CA VAL A 29 -4.94 -32.19 -23.09
C VAL A 29 -4.96 -31.58 -21.69
N ILE A 30 -5.53 -32.25 -20.69
CA ILE A 30 -5.53 -31.76 -19.31
C ILE A 30 -4.11 -31.69 -18.73
N GLY A 31 -3.26 -32.70 -19.00
CA GLY A 31 -1.87 -32.73 -18.54
C GLY A 31 -1.03 -31.58 -19.11
N SER A 32 -1.14 -31.31 -20.41
CA SER A 32 -0.42 -30.22 -21.08
C SER A 32 -0.90 -28.83 -20.65
N LEU A 33 -2.22 -28.62 -20.49
CA LEU A 33 -2.78 -27.40 -19.92
C LEU A 33 -2.33 -27.19 -18.46
N THR A 34 -2.28 -28.26 -17.66
CA THR A 34 -1.75 -28.23 -16.29
C THR A 34 -0.27 -27.81 -16.27
N ALA A 35 0.56 -28.39 -17.14
CA ALA A 35 1.98 -28.05 -17.23
C ALA A 35 2.20 -26.57 -17.62
N LEU A 36 1.43 -26.06 -18.59
CA LEU A 36 1.47 -24.65 -18.99
C LEU A 36 1.01 -23.72 -17.86
N ALA A 37 -0.05 -24.08 -17.13
CA ALA A 37 -0.55 -23.34 -15.98
C ALA A 37 0.49 -23.27 -14.83
N LEU A 38 1.15 -24.40 -14.51
CA LEU A 38 2.22 -24.45 -13.51
C LEU A 38 3.44 -23.62 -13.92
N LEU A 39 3.82 -23.65 -15.19
CA LEU A 39 4.91 -22.83 -15.73
C LEU A 39 4.58 -21.33 -15.65
N PHE A 40 3.36 -20.93 -16.04
CA PHE A 40 2.88 -19.55 -15.91
C PHE A 40 2.93 -19.05 -14.46
N VAL A 41 2.41 -19.84 -13.52
CA VAL A 41 2.42 -19.50 -12.08
C VAL A 41 3.86 -19.38 -11.57
N LEU A 42 4.73 -20.34 -11.87
CA LEU A 42 6.13 -20.34 -11.43
C LEU A 42 6.90 -19.11 -11.96
N VAL A 43 6.86 -18.86 -13.28
CA VAL A 43 7.59 -17.76 -13.92
C VAL A 43 7.14 -16.40 -13.38
N THR A 44 5.82 -16.16 -13.32
CA THR A 44 5.30 -14.88 -12.81
C THR A 44 5.56 -14.68 -11.32
N THR A 45 5.62 -15.75 -10.52
CA THR A 45 6.03 -15.68 -9.10
C THR A 45 7.51 -15.33 -8.93
N VAL A 46 8.40 -15.91 -9.73
CA VAL A 46 9.84 -15.58 -9.70
C VAL A 46 10.07 -14.14 -10.16
N LEU A 47 9.33 -13.66 -11.16
CA LEU A 47 9.37 -12.26 -11.59
C LEU A 47 8.82 -11.32 -10.51
N PHE A 48 7.70 -11.66 -9.86
CA PHE A 48 7.15 -10.90 -8.73
C PHE A 48 8.13 -10.83 -7.56
N TYR A 49 8.76 -11.95 -7.19
CA TYR A 49 9.76 -11.99 -6.12
C TYR A 49 10.95 -11.07 -6.42
N ARG A 50 11.49 -11.12 -7.64
CA ARG A 50 12.57 -10.22 -8.09
C ARG A 50 12.12 -8.75 -8.09
N ALA A 51 10.98 -8.44 -8.70
CA ALA A 51 10.43 -7.08 -8.73
C ALA A 51 10.18 -6.52 -7.31
N SER A 52 9.72 -7.36 -6.38
CA SER A 52 9.41 -6.94 -5.00
C SER A 52 10.63 -6.53 -4.18
N ARG A 53 11.83 -6.97 -4.55
CA ARG A 53 13.09 -6.57 -3.89
C ARG A 53 13.61 -5.20 -4.36
N HIS A 54 13.20 -4.74 -5.54
CA HIS A 54 13.76 -3.53 -6.18
C HIS A 54 12.74 -2.39 -6.34
N SER A 55 11.43 -2.66 -6.25
CA SER A 55 10.39 -1.66 -6.46
C SER A 55 9.73 -1.22 -5.16
N GLU A 56 9.82 0.07 -4.85
CA GLU A 56 9.17 0.71 -3.70
C GLU A 56 7.65 0.55 -3.72
N PHE A 57 7.06 0.57 -4.93
CA PHE A 57 5.66 0.28 -5.20
C PHE A 57 5.24 -1.12 -4.71
N MET A 58 6.15 -2.09 -4.74
CA MET A 58 5.93 -3.43 -4.18
C MET A 58 6.15 -3.50 -2.67
N ARG A 59 6.96 -2.63 -2.07
CA ARG A 59 7.23 -2.67 -0.62
C ARG A 59 5.99 -2.36 0.23
N GLN A 60 5.04 -1.59 -0.32
CA GLN A 60 3.72 -1.34 0.28
C GLN A 60 2.75 -2.54 0.16
N ARG A 61 3.11 -3.59 -0.59
CA ARG A 61 2.30 -4.81 -0.77
C ARG A 61 2.85 -5.92 0.13
N SER A 62 1.97 -6.72 0.74
CA SER A 62 2.36 -7.88 1.55
C SER A 62 2.93 -8.99 0.66
N HIS A 63 4.25 -8.98 0.48
CA HIS A 63 4.98 -9.84 -0.44
C HIS A 63 4.95 -11.30 0.03
N GLY A 64 5.17 -11.56 1.32
CA GLY A 64 5.15 -12.91 1.90
C GLY A 64 3.77 -13.55 1.79
N LEU A 65 2.70 -12.81 2.11
CA LEU A 65 1.33 -13.30 1.92
C LEU A 65 0.98 -13.54 0.44
N THR A 66 1.48 -12.70 -0.48
CA THR A 66 1.20 -12.87 -1.93
C THR A 66 1.96 -14.06 -2.51
N ILE A 67 3.20 -14.31 -2.05
CA ILE A 67 3.96 -15.53 -2.38
C ILE A 67 3.25 -16.77 -1.80
N LEU A 68 2.76 -16.71 -0.56
CA LEU A 68 2.06 -17.84 0.07
C LEU A 68 0.74 -18.17 -0.66
N ILE A 69 -0.04 -17.18 -1.07
CA ILE A 69 -1.20 -17.34 -1.97
C ILE A 69 -0.77 -18.08 -3.25
N SER A 70 0.29 -17.62 -3.90
CA SER A 70 0.73 -18.18 -5.18
C SER A 70 1.27 -19.61 -5.09
N VAL A 71 2.07 -19.92 -4.07
CA VAL A 71 2.51 -21.29 -3.75
C VAL A 71 1.31 -22.20 -3.53
N SER A 72 0.28 -21.70 -2.85
CA SER A 72 -1.00 -22.39 -2.67
C SER A 72 -1.72 -22.65 -4.00
N VAL A 73 -1.71 -21.70 -4.94
CA VAL A 73 -2.26 -21.88 -6.29
C VAL A 73 -1.46 -22.92 -7.10
N PHE A 74 -0.12 -22.87 -7.05
CA PHE A 74 0.75 -23.82 -7.72
C PHE A 74 0.48 -25.26 -7.28
N PHE A 75 0.50 -25.52 -5.96
CA PHE A 75 0.21 -26.86 -5.44
C PHE A 75 -1.24 -27.28 -5.68
N TYR A 76 -2.22 -26.35 -5.66
CA TYR A 76 -3.60 -26.67 -6.01
C TYR A 76 -3.72 -27.17 -7.47
N ILE A 77 -3.15 -26.43 -8.43
CA ILE A 77 -3.17 -26.80 -9.85
C ILE A 77 -2.47 -28.16 -10.07
N LEU A 78 -1.36 -28.41 -9.38
CA LEU A 78 -0.66 -29.69 -9.46
C LEU A 78 -1.54 -30.86 -8.96
N VAL A 79 -2.23 -30.69 -7.84
CA VAL A 79 -3.13 -31.70 -7.27
C VAL A 79 -4.38 -31.89 -8.13
N ALA A 80 -5.05 -30.82 -8.54
CA ALA A 80 -6.24 -30.88 -9.39
C ALA A 80 -5.94 -31.48 -10.78
N GLY A 81 -4.86 -31.04 -11.43
CA GLY A 81 -4.45 -31.57 -12.74
C GLY A 81 -4.00 -33.03 -12.67
N SER A 82 -3.24 -33.43 -11.65
CA SER A 82 -2.85 -34.84 -11.47
C SER A 82 -4.02 -35.74 -11.08
N SER A 83 -5.00 -35.24 -10.32
CA SER A 83 -6.26 -35.94 -10.01
C SER A 83 -7.11 -36.14 -11.26
N ASN A 84 -7.30 -35.10 -12.08
CA ASN A 84 -8.05 -35.18 -13.34
C ASN A 84 -7.37 -36.12 -14.35
N THR A 85 -6.04 -36.01 -14.55
CA THR A 85 -5.29 -36.83 -15.52
C THR A 85 -5.25 -38.32 -15.13
N ARG A 86 -5.40 -38.65 -13.83
CA ARG A 86 -5.28 -40.04 -13.32
C ARG A 86 -6.60 -40.67 -12.85
N GLN A 87 -7.77 -40.15 -13.25
CA GLN A 87 -9.05 -40.83 -12.96
C GLN A 87 -9.06 -42.29 -13.46
N ASN A 88 -8.38 -42.56 -14.57
CA ASN A 88 -8.25 -43.91 -15.16
C ASN A 88 -7.15 -44.80 -14.54
N ILE A 89 -6.27 -44.26 -13.70
CA ILE A 89 -5.07 -44.95 -13.16
C ILE A 89 -5.05 -44.94 -11.63
N GLY A 90 -6.21 -44.70 -10.99
CA GLY A 90 -6.39 -44.79 -9.54
C GLY A 90 -5.61 -43.73 -8.75
N TYR A 91 -5.99 -42.46 -8.88
CA TYR A 91 -5.41 -41.39 -8.04
C TYR A 91 -5.72 -41.63 -6.54
N PRO A 92 -4.73 -41.61 -5.63
CA PRO A 92 -4.98 -41.87 -4.21
C PRO A 92 -5.84 -40.77 -3.55
N CYS A 93 -6.98 -41.14 -2.99
CA CYS A 93 -7.93 -40.16 -2.43
C CYS A 93 -7.37 -39.37 -1.25
N PHE A 94 -6.44 -39.95 -0.48
CA PHE A 94 -5.75 -39.22 0.59
C PHE A 94 -4.88 -38.06 0.04
N VAL A 95 -4.21 -38.24 -1.11
CA VAL A 95 -3.41 -37.17 -1.74
C VAL A 95 -4.32 -36.05 -2.23
N GLN A 96 -5.49 -36.38 -2.79
CA GLN A 96 -6.50 -35.40 -3.17
C GLN A 96 -7.00 -34.63 -1.94
N LEU A 97 -7.40 -35.33 -0.87
CA LEU A 97 -7.89 -34.74 0.37
C LEU A 97 -6.86 -33.77 0.98
N TRP A 98 -5.63 -34.24 1.22
CA TRP A 98 -4.56 -33.43 1.81
C TRP A 98 -4.19 -32.24 0.94
N GLY A 99 -3.99 -32.45 -0.36
CA GLY A 99 -3.60 -31.40 -1.29
C GLY A 99 -4.66 -30.31 -1.42
N VAL A 100 -5.93 -30.70 -1.56
CA VAL A 100 -7.06 -29.76 -1.64
C VAL A 100 -7.25 -29.01 -0.32
N TYR A 101 -7.19 -29.68 0.83
CA TYR A 101 -7.30 -29.00 2.13
C TYR A 101 -6.16 -28.02 2.38
N ILE A 102 -4.89 -28.43 2.23
CA ILE A 102 -3.73 -27.54 2.41
C ILE A 102 -3.89 -26.29 1.53
N CYS A 103 -4.19 -26.48 0.25
CA CYS A 103 -4.11 -25.39 -0.73
C CYS A 103 -5.33 -24.47 -0.69
N CYS A 104 -6.55 -24.99 -0.51
CA CYS A 104 -7.74 -24.15 -0.38
C CYS A 104 -7.71 -23.32 0.91
N ILE A 105 -7.28 -23.92 2.02
CA ILE A 105 -7.26 -23.27 3.34
C ILE A 105 -6.11 -22.26 3.45
N THR A 106 -4.91 -22.62 2.97
CA THR A 106 -3.77 -21.69 2.92
C THR A 106 -4.08 -20.49 2.03
N HIS A 107 -4.70 -20.71 0.85
CA HIS A 107 -5.14 -19.63 -0.02
C HIS A 107 -6.19 -18.74 0.67
N ALA A 108 -7.26 -19.34 1.22
CA ALA A 108 -8.35 -18.63 1.88
C ALA A 108 -7.85 -17.74 3.03
N PHE A 109 -7.10 -18.31 3.99
CA PHE A 109 -6.58 -17.53 5.11
C PHE A 109 -5.56 -16.48 4.67
N SER A 110 -4.64 -16.79 3.75
CA SER A 110 -3.66 -15.81 3.26
C SER A 110 -4.32 -14.61 2.56
N PHE A 111 -5.36 -14.86 1.74
CA PHE A 111 -6.10 -13.81 1.04
C PHE A 111 -6.90 -12.93 2.01
N THR A 112 -7.70 -13.53 2.90
CA THR A 112 -8.42 -12.82 3.97
C THR A 112 -7.46 -11.96 4.80
N THR A 113 -6.32 -12.52 5.17
CA THR A 113 -5.30 -11.83 5.97
C THR A 113 -4.60 -10.69 5.22
N LYS A 114 -4.36 -10.83 3.91
CA LYS A 114 -3.90 -9.73 3.03
C LYS A 114 -4.92 -8.58 3.00
N VAL A 115 -6.21 -8.89 2.92
CA VAL A 115 -7.30 -7.88 2.98
C VAL A 115 -7.38 -7.19 4.34
N LEU A 116 -7.33 -7.95 5.44
CA LEU A 116 -7.35 -7.39 6.81
C LEU A 116 -6.13 -6.50 7.08
N ARG A 117 -4.93 -6.91 6.64
CA ARG A 117 -3.70 -6.09 6.72
C ARG A 117 -3.84 -4.78 5.93
N PHE A 118 -4.42 -4.80 4.73
CA PHE A 118 -4.65 -3.59 3.95
C PHE A 118 -5.62 -2.62 4.67
N LEU A 119 -6.77 -3.12 5.15
CA LEU A 119 -7.73 -2.31 5.92
C LEU A 119 -7.10 -1.71 7.18
N PHE A 120 -6.23 -2.47 7.86
CA PHE A 120 -5.44 -2.01 8.98
C PHE A 120 -4.47 -0.87 8.58
N MET A 121 -3.70 -1.02 7.50
CA MET A 121 -2.75 0.02 7.05
C MET A 121 -3.45 1.33 6.68
N VAL A 122 -4.66 1.26 6.10
CA VAL A 122 -5.50 2.44 5.81
C VAL A 122 -5.92 3.18 7.08
N GLN A 123 -6.25 2.45 8.16
CA GLN A 123 -6.58 3.09 9.44
C GLN A 123 -5.32 3.63 10.13
N PHE A 124 -4.22 2.87 10.14
CA PHE A 124 -2.95 3.27 10.75
C PHE A 124 -2.39 4.57 10.18
N ASN A 125 -2.49 4.79 8.86
CA ASN A 125 -2.08 6.06 8.24
C ASN A 125 -3.00 7.24 8.59
N LYS A 126 -4.31 7.01 8.81
CA LYS A 126 -5.23 8.05 9.31
C LYS A 126 -4.93 8.41 10.76
N ASP A 127 -4.66 7.40 11.60
CA ASP A 127 -4.23 7.57 12.99
C ASP A 127 -2.93 8.38 13.08
N LYS A 128 -1.91 8.04 12.26
CA LYS A 128 -0.57 8.68 12.24
C LYS A 128 -0.61 10.21 12.12
N LEU A 129 -1.50 10.76 11.29
CA LEU A 129 -1.60 12.21 11.07
C LEU A 129 -2.35 12.95 12.19
N GLY A 130 -2.81 12.27 13.24
CA GLY A 130 -3.66 12.86 14.28
C GLY A 130 -5.03 13.31 13.76
N ILE A 131 -5.40 12.95 12.53
CA ILE A 131 -6.70 13.30 11.91
C ILE A 131 -7.79 12.44 12.55
N LYS A 132 -8.18 12.85 13.76
CA LYS A 132 -9.53 12.62 14.26
C LYS A 132 -10.48 13.07 13.14
N PRO A 133 -11.51 12.28 12.78
CA PRO A 133 -12.50 12.70 11.81
C PRO A 133 -13.30 13.86 12.42
N GLN A 134 -12.78 15.07 12.27
CA GLN A 134 -13.58 16.27 12.37
C GLN A 134 -14.68 16.10 11.33
N ASN A 135 -15.93 16.14 11.79
CA ASN A 135 -17.04 16.31 10.90
C ASN A 135 -16.90 17.70 10.29
N ILE A 136 -16.22 17.77 9.15
CA ILE A 136 -16.39 18.85 8.18
C ILE A 136 -17.84 18.71 7.72
N ALA A 137 -18.75 19.25 8.53
CA ALA A 137 -20.13 19.41 8.14
C ALA A 137 -20.09 20.19 6.83
N PRO A 138 -20.64 19.66 5.72
CA PRO A 138 -20.54 20.32 4.42
C PRO A 138 -21.11 21.72 4.59
N SER A 139 -20.26 22.73 4.45
CA SER A 139 -20.59 24.12 4.84
C SER A 139 -21.92 24.48 4.19
N SER A 140 -22.91 24.75 5.03
CA SER A 140 -24.31 24.58 4.63
C SER A 140 -24.71 25.68 3.67
N LYS A 141 -24.53 25.40 2.37
CA LYS A 141 -24.90 26.19 1.19
C LYS A 141 -25.19 27.66 1.52
N GLU A 142 -24.19 28.53 1.33
CA GLU A 142 -24.48 29.93 1.04
C GLU A 142 -25.27 29.99 -0.28
N ALA A 143 -26.59 29.88 -0.15
CA ALA A 143 -27.52 30.05 -1.25
C ALA A 143 -27.39 31.50 -1.73
N GLY A 144 -27.05 31.67 -3.00
CA GLY A 144 -26.47 32.91 -3.48
C GLY A 144 -27.37 34.14 -3.35
N GLY A 145 -26.77 35.25 -2.91
CA GLY A 145 -27.33 36.59 -3.02
C GLY A 145 -26.39 37.50 -3.81
N PRO A 146 -26.59 37.67 -5.13
CA PRO A 146 -25.83 38.65 -5.90
C PRO A 146 -26.37 40.07 -5.66
N PHE A 147 -25.48 41.04 -5.46
CA PHE A 147 -25.74 42.49 -5.51
C PHE A 147 -26.99 43.01 -4.76
N ALA A 148 -26.83 43.28 -3.46
CA ALA A 148 -27.69 44.23 -2.75
C ALA A 148 -26.82 45.19 -1.91
N VAL A 149 -26.51 46.36 -2.48
CA VAL A 149 -25.91 47.48 -1.73
C VAL A 149 -27.02 48.24 -1.03
N MET A 150 -27.05 48.23 0.31
CA MET A 150 -27.33 49.44 1.10
C MET A 150 -27.07 49.25 2.61
N ASP A 151 -26.12 50.04 3.10
CA ASP A 151 -26.19 50.87 4.31
C ASP A 151 -27.21 50.49 5.41
N VAL A 152 -26.70 50.02 6.56
CA VAL A 152 -27.45 49.99 7.83
C VAL A 152 -26.61 50.64 8.91
N LYS A 153 -27.12 51.77 9.44
CA LYS A 153 -26.50 52.57 10.51
C LYS A 153 -26.33 51.79 11.82
N SER A 154 -25.32 52.18 12.58
CA SER A 154 -25.14 51.83 13.99
C SER A 154 -26.35 52.20 14.85
N ASN A 155 -26.69 51.37 15.85
CA ASN A 155 -27.12 51.87 17.17
C ASN A 155 -27.17 50.77 18.25
N ALA A 156 -27.20 51.23 19.51
CA ALA A 156 -27.64 50.52 20.72
C ALA A 156 -26.89 49.23 21.15
N SER A 157 -26.02 49.42 22.14
CA SER A 157 -25.55 48.39 23.07
C SER A 157 -26.70 47.65 23.78
N ALA A 158 -26.62 46.32 23.85
CA ALA A 158 -27.43 45.49 24.76
C ALA A 158 -26.59 44.36 25.37
N PRO A 159 -26.57 44.16 26.71
CA PRO A 159 -25.75 43.13 27.36
C PRO A 159 -26.44 41.76 27.27
N LEU A 160 -26.13 41.00 26.22
CA LEU A 160 -26.72 39.67 26.02
C LEU A 160 -26.07 38.61 26.93
N ASN A 161 -26.73 38.30 28.06
CA ASN A 161 -26.41 37.12 28.87
C ASN A 161 -26.44 35.85 27.98
N ARG A 162 -25.30 35.16 27.88
CA ARG A 162 -25.10 34.01 26.97
C ARG A 162 -24.97 32.69 27.77
N PRO A 163 -26.06 31.93 27.97
CA PRO A 163 -26.03 30.75 28.85
C PRO A 163 -25.38 29.52 28.19
N SER A 164 -24.72 28.72 29.04
CA SER A 164 -24.44 27.28 28.88
C SER A 164 -23.73 26.81 27.59
N THR A 165 -22.40 26.90 27.57
CA THR A 165 -21.49 26.17 26.67
C THR A 165 -21.47 24.64 26.85
N GLN A 166 -22.35 24.07 27.66
CA GLN A 166 -22.24 22.72 28.21
C GLN A 166 -22.82 21.59 27.34
N LYS A 167 -23.56 21.89 26.26
CA LYS A 167 -24.30 20.87 25.47
C LYS A 167 -23.55 20.26 24.27
N GLN A 168 -22.35 20.72 23.90
CA GLN A 168 -21.60 20.16 22.77
C GLN A 168 -20.74 18.92 23.09
N SER A 169 -20.32 18.74 24.35
CA SER A 169 -19.44 17.62 24.75
C SER A 169 -20.08 16.24 24.59
N SER A 170 -21.38 16.11 24.88
CA SER A 170 -22.13 14.85 24.76
C SER A 170 -22.33 14.38 23.31
N LEU A 171 -22.41 15.30 22.36
CA LEU A 171 -22.57 14.96 20.94
C LEU A 171 -21.29 14.33 20.37
N VAL A 172 -20.12 14.87 20.75
CA VAL A 172 -18.81 14.34 20.32
C VAL A 172 -18.56 12.94 20.89
N ALA A 173 -18.92 12.70 22.15
CA ALA A 173 -18.82 11.38 22.79
C ALA A 173 -19.62 10.29 22.05
N ASN A 174 -20.84 10.62 21.59
CA ASN A 174 -21.68 9.68 20.84
C ASN A 174 -21.12 9.32 19.45
N VAL A 175 -20.44 10.25 18.77
CA VAL A 175 -19.76 9.95 17.50
C VAL A 175 -18.57 9.01 17.72
N ALA A 176 -17.77 9.23 18.77
CA ALA A 176 -16.62 8.38 19.09
C ALA A 176 -17.03 6.92 19.37
N ASN A 177 -18.17 6.71 20.04
CA ASN A 177 -18.69 5.36 20.35
C ASN A 177 -19.23 4.61 19.11
N ARG A 178 -19.47 5.29 17.98
CA ARG A 178 -19.87 4.66 16.70
C ARG A 178 -18.70 3.91 16.02
N ASN A 179 -17.48 3.99 16.55
CA ASN A 179 -16.39 3.09 16.20
C ASN A 179 -16.71 1.66 16.68
N GLY A 180 -17.31 0.89 15.77
CA GLY A 180 -17.74 -0.49 15.99
C GLY A 180 -16.59 -1.41 16.42
N PHE A 181 -16.96 -2.53 17.06
CA PHE A 181 -16.04 -3.50 17.68
C PHE A 181 -14.77 -3.78 16.88
N PHE A 182 -14.91 -4.03 15.56
CA PHE A 182 -13.79 -4.30 14.65
C PHE A 182 -12.70 -3.21 14.65
N ASN A 183 -13.07 -1.92 14.67
CA ASN A 183 -12.09 -0.83 14.70
C ASN A 183 -11.30 -0.83 16.02
N ARG A 184 -11.98 -1.06 17.16
CA ARG A 184 -11.37 -1.16 18.49
C ARG A 184 -10.46 -2.39 18.62
N TRP A 185 -10.87 -3.51 18.03
CA TRP A 185 -10.07 -4.73 17.98
C TRP A 185 -8.81 -4.55 17.12
N LEU A 186 -8.92 -3.94 15.93
CA LEU A 186 -7.76 -3.58 15.11
C LEU A 186 -6.83 -2.61 15.84
N SER A 187 -7.36 -1.61 16.56
CA SER A 187 -6.52 -0.64 17.28
C SER A 187 -5.78 -1.23 18.47
N LYS A 188 -6.34 -2.24 19.18
CA LYS A 188 -5.59 -2.96 20.23
C LYS A 188 -4.55 -3.92 19.64
N ASN A 189 -4.80 -4.49 18.45
CA ASN A 189 -3.91 -5.47 17.81
C ASN A 189 -2.91 -4.85 16.80
N LYS A 190 -2.57 -3.56 16.91
CA LYS A 190 -1.68 -2.83 15.98
C LYS A 190 -0.36 -3.57 15.69
N TRP A 191 0.35 -3.93 16.75
CA TRP A 191 1.63 -4.64 16.68
C TRP A 191 1.56 -6.06 16.07
N PHE A 192 0.37 -6.65 15.98
CA PHE A 192 0.19 -7.91 15.26
C PHE A 192 0.18 -7.67 13.76
N PHE A 193 -0.73 -6.81 13.26
CA PHE A 193 -0.94 -6.60 11.83
C PHE A 193 0.21 -5.88 11.11
N LEU A 194 1.01 -5.06 11.81
CA LEU A 194 2.23 -4.45 11.27
C LEU A 194 3.29 -5.49 10.88
N SER A 195 3.47 -6.55 11.69
CA SER A 195 4.53 -7.54 11.48
C SER A 195 4.07 -8.68 10.56
N GLU A 196 4.45 -8.62 9.28
CA GLU A 196 4.09 -9.65 8.29
C GLU A 196 4.54 -11.06 8.71
N GLY A 197 5.66 -11.17 9.44
CA GLY A 197 6.13 -12.44 10.02
C GLY A 197 5.23 -13.01 11.13
N ARG A 198 4.64 -12.17 12.00
CA ARG A 198 3.66 -12.63 13.01
C ARG A 198 2.37 -13.08 12.35
N VAL A 199 1.91 -12.29 11.38
CA VAL A 199 0.71 -12.53 10.57
C VAL A 199 0.83 -13.85 9.79
N THR A 200 1.96 -14.10 9.15
CA THR A 200 2.23 -15.34 8.39
C THR A 200 2.31 -16.57 9.32
N LYS A 201 2.91 -16.45 10.51
CA LYS A 201 2.93 -17.51 11.53
C LYS A 201 1.52 -17.92 11.99
N LEU A 202 0.59 -16.98 12.12
CA LEU A 202 -0.81 -17.29 12.43
C LEU A 202 -1.48 -18.08 11.30
N VAL A 203 -1.24 -17.72 10.03
CA VAL A 203 -1.77 -18.50 8.89
C VAL A 203 -1.27 -19.95 8.94
N PHE A 204 0.02 -20.17 9.17
CA PHE A 204 0.56 -21.53 9.33
C PHE A 204 -0.03 -22.27 10.54
N ALA A 205 -0.27 -21.61 11.67
CA ALA A 205 -0.91 -22.21 12.83
C ALA A 205 -2.36 -22.64 12.55
N LEU A 206 -3.14 -21.79 11.85
CA LEU A 206 -4.51 -22.10 11.43
C LEU A 206 -4.56 -23.26 10.42
N VAL A 207 -3.65 -23.29 9.44
CA VAL A 207 -3.51 -24.41 8.49
C VAL A 207 -3.16 -25.69 9.25
N GLY A 208 -2.20 -25.66 10.17
CA GLY A 208 -1.82 -26.80 11.01
C GLY A 208 -2.98 -27.36 11.84
N LEU A 209 -3.85 -26.49 12.37
CA LEU A 209 -5.06 -26.90 13.08
C LEU A 209 -6.03 -27.67 12.16
N VAL A 210 -6.18 -27.23 10.90
CA VAL A 210 -6.98 -27.97 9.91
C VAL A 210 -6.31 -29.27 9.48
N MET A 211 -4.98 -29.38 9.49
CA MET A 211 -4.30 -30.66 9.20
C MET A 211 -4.58 -31.72 10.27
N ILE A 212 -4.80 -31.33 11.53
CA ILE A 212 -5.26 -32.25 12.59
C ILE A 212 -6.65 -32.80 12.24
N TYR A 213 -7.55 -31.97 11.68
CA TYR A 213 -8.86 -32.43 11.22
C TYR A 213 -8.77 -33.38 10.00
N VAL A 214 -7.87 -33.11 9.05
CA VAL A 214 -7.61 -34.02 7.91
C VAL A 214 -7.07 -35.37 8.38
N LEU A 215 -6.17 -35.39 9.39
CA LEU A 215 -5.70 -36.62 10.04
C LEU A 215 -6.86 -37.40 10.69
N ILE A 216 -7.81 -36.73 11.34
CA ILE A 216 -8.99 -37.37 11.93
C ILE A 216 -9.86 -38.02 10.84
N ILE A 217 -10.12 -37.33 9.71
CA ILE A 217 -10.83 -37.93 8.57
C ILE A 217 -10.13 -39.21 8.09
N GLN A 218 -8.81 -39.15 7.90
CA GLN A 218 -8.02 -40.30 7.40
C GLN A 218 -8.03 -41.51 8.35
N ILE A 219 -8.24 -41.29 9.65
CA ILE A 219 -8.38 -42.36 10.65
C ILE A 219 -9.81 -42.93 10.68
N VAL A 220 -10.83 -42.08 10.50
CA VAL A 220 -12.25 -42.46 10.61
C VAL A 220 -12.83 -43.03 9.31
N ASP A 221 -12.43 -42.51 8.15
CA ASP A 221 -13.05 -42.82 6.86
C ASP A 221 -12.15 -43.71 5.97
N LYS A 222 -12.62 -44.94 5.73
CA LYS A 222 -11.95 -45.94 4.89
C LYS A 222 -11.80 -45.49 3.42
N SER A 223 -12.56 -44.50 2.97
CA SER A 223 -12.44 -43.91 1.63
C SER A 223 -11.19 -43.04 1.47
N PHE A 224 -10.46 -42.78 2.55
CA PHE A 224 -9.26 -41.93 2.58
C PHE A 224 -8.06 -42.59 3.28
N THR A 225 -8.10 -43.90 3.54
CA THR A 225 -6.96 -44.64 4.10
C THR A 225 -5.82 -44.81 3.10
N ILE A 226 -4.59 -44.86 3.60
CA ILE A 226 -3.38 -45.13 2.80
C ILE A 226 -3.26 -46.63 2.47
N ILE A 227 -3.72 -47.52 3.36
CA ILE A 227 -3.65 -48.98 3.19
C ILE A 227 -5.00 -49.60 3.59
N PRO A 228 -5.75 -50.24 2.67
CA PRO A 228 -5.55 -50.20 1.22
C PRO A 228 -5.77 -48.78 0.66
N THR A 229 -5.09 -48.46 -0.45
CA THR A 229 -5.25 -47.17 -1.14
C THR A 229 -6.61 -47.07 -1.79
N ALA A 230 -7.47 -46.18 -1.28
CA ALA A 230 -8.72 -45.84 -1.94
C ALA A 230 -8.47 -44.96 -3.18
N THR A 231 -9.20 -45.24 -4.26
CA THR A 231 -9.09 -44.58 -5.58
C THR A 231 -10.40 -44.00 -6.11
N LEU A 232 -11.54 -44.37 -5.52
CA LEU A 232 -12.86 -43.81 -5.82
C LEU A 232 -13.18 -42.69 -4.83
N CYS A 233 -12.87 -41.46 -5.23
CA CYS A 233 -12.81 -40.32 -4.32
C CYS A 233 -14.13 -39.54 -4.29
N TYR A 234 -15.05 -39.96 -3.43
CA TYR A 234 -16.36 -39.31 -3.28
C TYR A 234 -16.26 -37.96 -2.56
N PHE A 235 -16.98 -36.95 -3.08
CA PHE A 235 -17.04 -35.61 -2.50
C PHE A 235 -18.17 -35.53 -1.45
N GLY A 236 -17.92 -36.04 -0.25
CA GLY A 236 -18.90 -36.12 0.84
C GLY A 236 -18.60 -35.22 2.04
N TRP A 237 -19.09 -35.64 3.21
CA TRP A 237 -18.95 -34.95 4.50
C TRP A 237 -17.49 -34.63 4.88
N GLN A 238 -16.53 -35.37 4.34
CA GLN A 238 -15.10 -35.19 4.54
C GLN A 238 -14.60 -33.82 4.04
N TYR A 239 -15.32 -33.18 3.12
CA TYR A 239 -15.03 -31.83 2.64
C TYR A 239 -15.83 -30.72 3.35
N ALA A 240 -16.70 -31.06 4.31
CA ALA A 240 -17.64 -30.12 4.92
C ALA A 240 -16.97 -28.97 5.68
N VAL A 241 -15.85 -29.21 6.39
CA VAL A 241 -15.12 -28.14 7.10
C VAL A 241 -14.45 -27.19 6.10
N MET A 242 -13.83 -27.71 5.03
CA MET A 242 -13.30 -26.86 3.95
C MET A 242 -14.41 -26.01 3.31
N LEU A 243 -15.55 -26.63 2.96
CA LEU A 243 -16.69 -25.92 2.37
C LEU A 243 -17.24 -24.86 3.32
N THR A 244 -17.38 -25.16 4.61
CA THR A 244 -17.82 -24.19 5.62
C THR A 244 -16.85 -23.01 5.73
N ILE A 245 -15.54 -23.24 5.68
CA ILE A 245 -14.53 -22.16 5.71
C ILE A 245 -14.58 -21.32 4.43
N LEU A 246 -14.70 -21.95 3.24
CA LEU A 246 -14.80 -21.25 1.96
C LEU A 246 -16.12 -20.46 1.84
N LEU A 247 -17.24 -21.00 2.31
CA LEU A 247 -18.55 -20.34 2.38
C LEU A 247 -18.54 -19.18 3.38
N GLY A 248 -18.06 -19.40 4.61
CA GLY A 248 -17.95 -18.35 5.62
C GLY A 248 -17.05 -17.20 5.17
N ASN A 249 -15.98 -17.51 4.42
CA ASN A 249 -15.15 -16.49 3.80
C ASN A 249 -15.92 -15.75 2.69
N SER A 250 -16.40 -16.46 1.66
CA SER A 250 -17.01 -15.87 0.47
C SER A 250 -18.37 -15.18 0.69
N LEU A 251 -19.18 -15.63 1.64
CA LEU A 251 -20.54 -15.11 1.89
C LEU A 251 -20.65 -14.13 3.07
N ILE A 252 -19.72 -14.18 4.04
CA ILE A 252 -19.79 -13.34 5.25
C ILE A 252 -18.58 -12.39 5.30
N LEU A 253 -17.37 -12.94 5.26
CA LEU A 253 -16.16 -12.17 5.55
C LEU A 253 -15.71 -11.28 4.37
N LEU A 254 -15.75 -11.79 3.14
CA LEU A 254 -15.39 -11.01 1.96
C LEU A 254 -16.41 -9.90 1.66
N PRO A 255 -17.75 -10.10 1.75
CA PRO A 255 -18.71 -9.01 1.64
C PRO A 255 -18.54 -7.95 2.74
N TYR A 256 -18.29 -8.36 3.99
CA TYR A 256 -17.94 -7.41 5.05
C TYR A 256 -16.69 -6.60 4.69
N CYS A 257 -15.61 -7.26 4.27
CA CYS A 257 -14.38 -6.58 3.88
C CYS A 257 -14.57 -5.68 2.66
N LEU A 258 -15.38 -6.07 1.67
CA LEU A 258 -15.73 -5.26 0.50
C LEU A 258 -16.37 -3.92 0.92
N THR A 259 -17.31 -3.91 1.87
CA THR A 259 -17.90 -2.65 2.38
C THR A 259 -16.85 -1.72 3.00
N LYS A 260 -15.76 -2.26 3.56
CA LYS A 260 -14.65 -1.48 4.13
C LYS A 260 -13.63 -1.06 3.07
N LEU A 261 -13.35 -1.91 2.09
CA LEU A 261 -12.46 -1.64 0.95
C LEU A 261 -13.03 -0.53 0.06
N TRP A 262 -14.34 -0.51 -0.18
CA TRP A 262 -15.00 0.45 -1.06
C TRP A 262 -14.72 1.92 -0.68
N HIS A 263 -14.83 2.23 0.62
CA HIS A 263 -14.58 3.57 1.17
C HIS A 263 -13.10 3.85 1.51
N ALA A 264 -12.19 2.90 1.29
CA ALA A 264 -10.76 3.23 1.26
C ALA A 264 -10.44 4.04 0.00
N LYS A 265 -9.53 5.01 0.12
CA LYS A 265 -8.82 5.61 -1.02
C LYS A 265 -7.40 5.05 -1.01
N ASP A 266 -6.82 4.88 -2.19
CA ASP A 266 -5.55 4.16 -2.39
C ASP A 266 -4.90 4.60 -3.72
N GLY A 267 -3.64 5.01 -3.64
CA GLY A 267 -2.82 5.45 -4.79
C GLY A 267 -2.03 4.38 -5.52
N TYR A 268 -2.08 3.13 -5.07
CA TYR A 268 -1.29 2.00 -5.59
C TYR A 268 -2.13 0.92 -6.29
N GLY A 269 -3.46 1.09 -6.35
CA GLY A 269 -4.39 0.15 -7.03
C GLY A 269 -4.62 -1.17 -6.28
N ILE A 270 -4.01 -1.36 -5.11
CA ILE A 270 -4.16 -2.52 -4.22
C ILE A 270 -5.64 -2.69 -3.85
N ARG A 271 -6.38 -1.59 -3.62
CA ARG A 271 -7.83 -1.59 -3.38
C ARG A 271 -8.61 -2.23 -4.54
N GLN A 272 -8.26 -1.89 -5.79
CA GLN A 272 -8.95 -2.41 -6.98
C GLN A 272 -8.64 -3.89 -7.20
N GLU A 273 -7.37 -4.29 -7.03
CA GLU A 273 -6.94 -5.69 -7.00
C GLU A 273 -7.73 -6.50 -5.96
N LEU A 274 -7.78 -6.03 -4.71
CA LEU A 274 -8.49 -6.74 -3.63
C LEU A 274 -10.00 -6.82 -3.86
N ILE A 275 -10.63 -5.75 -4.36
CA ILE A 275 -12.07 -5.77 -4.71
C ILE A 275 -12.34 -6.78 -5.83
N ALA A 276 -11.55 -6.75 -6.92
CA ALA A 276 -11.68 -7.69 -8.02
C ALA A 276 -11.49 -9.14 -7.55
N CYS A 277 -10.49 -9.41 -6.72
CA CYS A 277 -10.24 -10.74 -6.16
C CYS A 277 -11.36 -11.21 -5.21
N CYS A 278 -11.93 -10.34 -4.38
CA CYS A 278 -13.08 -10.70 -3.55
C CYS A 278 -14.30 -11.11 -4.40
N ILE A 279 -14.59 -10.35 -5.47
CA ILE A 279 -15.69 -10.62 -6.40
C ILE A 279 -15.45 -11.94 -7.15
N LEU A 280 -14.26 -12.13 -7.70
CA LEU A 280 -13.90 -13.34 -8.45
C LEU A 280 -13.84 -14.60 -7.58
N LEU A 281 -13.39 -14.48 -6.32
CA LEU A 281 -13.40 -15.59 -5.37
C LEU A 281 -14.83 -15.97 -4.94
N ALA A 282 -15.74 -15.01 -4.82
CA ALA A 282 -17.15 -15.27 -4.58
C ALA A 282 -17.82 -15.95 -5.79
N ILE A 283 -17.62 -15.43 -7.01
CA ILE A 283 -18.14 -16.01 -8.26
C ILE A 283 -17.59 -17.43 -8.47
N GLY A 284 -16.27 -17.62 -8.34
CA GLY A 284 -15.61 -18.91 -8.48
C GLY A 284 -16.11 -19.94 -7.47
N SER A 285 -16.34 -19.52 -6.22
CA SER A 285 -16.93 -20.38 -5.17
C SER A 285 -18.38 -20.77 -5.52
N ALA A 286 -19.20 -19.82 -5.99
CA ALA A 286 -20.57 -20.09 -6.41
C ALA A 286 -20.64 -21.08 -7.60
N ILE A 287 -19.85 -20.86 -8.65
CA ILE A 287 -19.75 -21.77 -9.80
C ILE A 287 -19.29 -23.16 -9.35
N THR A 288 -18.27 -23.24 -8.49
CA THR A 288 -17.77 -24.50 -7.92
C THR A 288 -18.87 -25.28 -7.19
N ILE A 289 -19.69 -24.61 -6.38
CA ILE A 289 -20.78 -25.25 -5.62
C ILE A 289 -21.90 -25.70 -6.57
N ILE A 290 -22.33 -24.84 -7.49
CA ILE A 290 -23.38 -25.16 -8.47
C ILE A 290 -22.96 -26.37 -9.33
N TRP A 291 -21.71 -26.40 -9.78
CA TRP A 291 -21.17 -27.52 -10.55
C TRP A 291 -21.04 -28.80 -9.73
N GLY A 292 -20.60 -28.70 -8.47
CA GLY A 292 -20.57 -29.83 -7.54
C GLY A 292 -21.94 -30.37 -7.15
N MET A 293 -23.01 -29.62 -7.37
CA MET A 293 -24.40 -30.03 -7.15
C MET A 293 -25.13 -30.51 -8.43
N ALA A 294 -24.49 -30.44 -9.61
CA ALA A 294 -25.13 -30.75 -10.89
C ALA A 294 -24.93 -32.24 -11.29
N PRO A 295 -25.95 -33.10 -11.18
CA PRO A 295 -25.85 -34.48 -11.66
C PRO A 295 -25.92 -34.51 -13.20
N GLY A 296 -24.85 -34.98 -13.85
CA GLY A 296 -24.86 -35.18 -15.30
C GLY A 296 -23.51 -35.59 -15.87
N PRO A 297 -23.46 -36.17 -17.08
CA PRO A 297 -22.23 -36.70 -17.70
C PRO A 297 -21.18 -35.62 -18.00
N GLN A 298 -21.56 -34.34 -17.98
CA GLN A 298 -20.64 -33.21 -18.16
C GLN A 298 -19.57 -33.12 -17.05
N SER A 299 -19.86 -33.64 -15.85
CA SER A 299 -18.90 -33.67 -14.73
C SER A 299 -17.74 -34.64 -14.96
N ASN A 300 -17.87 -35.58 -15.90
CA ASN A 300 -16.80 -36.49 -16.32
C ASN A 300 -15.70 -35.76 -17.13
N VAL A 301 -16.04 -34.63 -17.79
CA VAL A 301 -15.09 -33.85 -18.60
C VAL A 301 -14.50 -32.70 -17.77
N PHE A 302 -15.33 -32.01 -16.99
CA PHE A 302 -14.90 -30.97 -16.06
C PHE A 302 -15.24 -31.35 -14.63
N SER A 303 -14.24 -31.71 -13.84
CA SER A 303 -14.41 -31.89 -12.39
C SER A 303 -14.60 -30.54 -11.69
N THR A 304 -15.22 -30.57 -10.51
CA THR A 304 -15.36 -29.41 -9.62
C THR A 304 -14.00 -28.75 -9.28
N MET A 305 -12.91 -29.53 -9.27
CA MET A 305 -11.56 -29.03 -9.01
C MET A 305 -11.01 -28.19 -10.19
N SER A 306 -11.48 -28.42 -11.42
CA SER A 306 -11.12 -27.59 -12.58
C SER A 306 -11.64 -26.16 -12.45
N TRP A 307 -12.87 -25.96 -11.94
CA TRP A 307 -13.45 -24.63 -11.75
C TRP A 307 -12.73 -23.81 -10.68
N ILE A 308 -12.31 -24.46 -9.58
CA ILE A 308 -11.42 -23.84 -8.58
C ILE A 308 -10.06 -23.51 -9.21
N SER A 309 -9.49 -24.42 -10.03
CA SER A 309 -8.19 -24.19 -10.70
C SER A 309 -8.22 -22.97 -11.63
N ILE A 310 -9.27 -22.82 -12.44
CA ILE A 310 -9.49 -21.65 -13.30
C ILE A 310 -9.62 -20.39 -12.43
N SER A 311 -10.42 -20.44 -11.37
CA SER A 311 -10.61 -19.31 -10.45
C SER A 311 -9.29 -18.88 -9.81
N PHE A 312 -8.48 -19.84 -9.35
CA PHE A 312 -7.17 -19.60 -8.74
C PHE A 312 -6.14 -19.07 -9.75
N LEU A 313 -6.18 -19.51 -11.01
CA LEU A 313 -5.35 -18.95 -12.09
C LEU A 313 -5.66 -17.47 -12.37
N VAL A 314 -6.95 -17.10 -12.42
CA VAL A 314 -7.36 -15.70 -12.61
C VAL A 314 -6.97 -14.84 -11.39
N LEU A 315 -7.15 -15.35 -10.18
CA LEU A 315 -6.73 -14.66 -8.95
C LEU A 315 -5.21 -14.48 -8.88
N HIS A 316 -4.42 -15.48 -9.29
CA HIS A 316 -2.96 -15.38 -9.41
C HIS A 316 -2.55 -14.38 -10.49
N ALA A 317 -3.21 -14.37 -11.64
CA ALA A 317 -2.95 -13.38 -12.70
C ALA A 317 -3.18 -11.94 -12.20
N ILE A 318 -4.24 -11.70 -11.43
CA ILE A 318 -4.55 -10.37 -10.88
C ILE A 318 -3.65 -9.97 -9.70
N THR A 319 -3.28 -10.90 -8.81
CA THR A 319 -2.49 -10.59 -7.60
C THR A 319 -0.97 -10.64 -7.79
N VAL A 320 -0.48 -11.33 -8.84
CA VAL A 320 0.95 -11.56 -9.06
C VAL A 320 1.40 -11.05 -10.43
N ALA A 321 0.74 -11.47 -11.51
CA ALA A 321 1.19 -11.12 -12.88
C ALA A 321 0.89 -9.66 -13.26
N TYR A 322 -0.31 -9.15 -12.96
CA TYR A 322 -0.70 -7.78 -13.27
C TYR A 322 0.19 -6.73 -12.57
N PRO A 323 0.54 -6.83 -11.27
CA PRO A 323 1.50 -5.92 -10.64
C PRO A 323 2.91 -5.96 -11.25
N VAL A 324 3.38 -7.11 -11.72
CA VAL A 324 4.67 -7.23 -12.44
C VAL A 324 4.61 -6.50 -13.79
N TYR A 325 3.55 -6.74 -14.57
CA TYR A 325 3.29 -6.05 -15.82
C TYR A 325 3.20 -4.53 -15.64
N GLN A 326 2.46 -4.08 -14.63
CA GLN A 326 2.28 -2.66 -14.30
C GLN A 326 3.63 -1.96 -14.03
N ILE A 327 4.55 -2.61 -13.32
CA ILE A 327 5.90 -2.07 -13.07
C ILE A 327 6.70 -1.98 -14.36
N HIS A 328 6.77 -3.05 -15.15
CA HIS A 328 7.51 -3.05 -16.42
C HIS A 328 7.02 -1.92 -17.34
N TYR A 329 5.70 -1.84 -17.55
CA TYR A 329 5.05 -0.80 -18.34
C TYR A 329 5.33 0.61 -17.79
N SER A 330 5.30 0.80 -16.47
CA SER A 330 5.59 2.11 -15.85
C SER A 330 7.05 2.54 -15.97
N ASN A 331 7.99 1.59 -15.96
CA ASN A 331 9.42 1.84 -16.15
C ASN A 331 9.73 2.16 -17.62
N GLU A 332 9.16 1.37 -18.53
CA GLU A 332 9.27 1.54 -19.98
C GLU A 332 8.73 2.92 -20.41
N HIS A 333 7.55 3.32 -19.94
CA HIS A 333 6.98 4.63 -20.24
C HIS A 333 7.83 5.79 -19.69
N GLN A 334 8.40 5.66 -18.48
CA GLN A 334 9.34 6.64 -17.94
C GLN A 334 10.64 6.72 -18.76
N TYR A 335 11.18 5.58 -19.19
CA TYR A 335 12.37 5.51 -20.04
C TYR A 335 12.12 6.11 -21.44
N THR A 336 10.95 5.88 -22.03
CA THR A 336 10.54 6.50 -23.31
C THR A 336 10.43 8.01 -23.21
N ILE A 337 9.87 8.53 -22.12
CA ILE A 337 9.79 9.99 -21.88
C ILE A 337 11.19 10.57 -21.68
N ALA A 338 12.05 9.91 -20.89
CA ALA A 338 13.41 10.37 -20.60
C ALA A 338 14.30 10.42 -21.85
N ASN A 339 14.15 9.46 -22.77
CA ASN A 339 14.95 9.32 -23.99
C ASN A 339 14.23 9.79 -25.26
N SER A 340 13.13 10.54 -25.13
CA SER A 340 12.46 11.13 -26.29
C SER A 340 13.37 12.19 -26.93
N ALA A 341 13.91 11.87 -28.12
CA ALA A 341 14.79 12.77 -28.87
C ALA A 341 14.06 13.99 -29.48
N ASP A 342 12.76 14.10 -29.24
CA ASP A 342 11.92 15.24 -29.59
C ASP A 342 12.02 16.32 -28.49
N PRO A 343 12.68 17.47 -28.76
CA PRO A 343 12.83 18.52 -27.77
C PRO A 343 11.52 19.24 -27.46
N GLU A 344 10.49 19.18 -28.33
CA GLU A 344 9.19 19.80 -28.08
C GLU A 344 8.41 19.00 -27.03
N VAL A 345 8.42 17.66 -27.12
CA VAL A 345 7.86 16.78 -26.09
C VAL A 345 8.59 16.95 -24.75
N GLN A 346 9.91 17.08 -24.79
CA GLN A 346 10.71 17.32 -23.57
C GLN A 346 10.45 18.73 -22.99
N MET A 347 10.24 19.76 -23.83
CA MET A 347 9.94 21.12 -23.39
C MET A 347 8.50 21.28 -22.85
N LEU A 348 7.51 20.65 -23.48
CA LEU A 348 6.11 20.65 -23.03
C LEU A 348 5.96 19.92 -21.69
N SER A 349 6.60 18.75 -21.55
CA SER A 349 6.58 17.98 -20.30
C SER A 349 7.31 18.71 -19.17
N THR A 350 8.49 19.27 -19.41
CA THR A 350 9.21 20.06 -18.40
C THR A 350 8.49 21.35 -18.03
N HIS A 351 7.89 22.09 -18.98
CA HIS A 351 7.16 23.32 -18.65
C HIS A 351 5.89 23.02 -17.82
N SER A 352 5.11 22.00 -18.21
CA SER A 352 3.95 21.54 -17.45
C SER A 352 4.34 21.09 -16.03
N HIS A 353 5.36 20.24 -15.92
CA HIS A 353 5.90 19.77 -14.64
C HIS A 353 6.44 20.93 -13.78
N THR A 354 7.05 21.96 -14.37
CA THR A 354 7.54 23.14 -13.63
C THR A 354 6.39 23.98 -13.09
N ASN A 355 5.31 24.16 -13.86
CA ASN A 355 4.13 24.89 -13.41
C ASN A 355 3.39 24.13 -12.29
N GLN A 356 3.23 22.81 -12.43
CA GLN A 356 2.68 21.95 -11.38
C GLN A 356 3.57 21.93 -10.12
N TRP A 357 4.89 21.89 -10.28
CA TRP A 357 5.83 21.94 -9.15
C TRP A 357 5.74 23.28 -8.38
N ARG A 358 5.63 24.41 -9.07
CA ARG A 358 5.38 25.71 -8.41
C ARG A 358 4.02 25.73 -7.69
N ALA A 359 2.97 25.17 -8.28
CA ALA A 359 1.67 25.05 -7.62
C ALA A 359 1.71 24.16 -6.36
N PHE A 360 2.48 23.07 -6.39
CA PHE A 360 2.75 22.21 -5.23
C PHE A 360 3.54 22.92 -4.13
N LEU A 361 4.59 23.68 -4.46
CA LEU A 361 5.34 24.47 -3.47
C LEU A 361 4.49 25.59 -2.84
N ASN A 362 3.60 26.21 -3.62
CA ASN A 362 2.61 27.15 -3.10
C ASN A 362 1.62 26.44 -2.16
N MET A 363 1.12 25.26 -2.53
CA MET A 363 0.24 24.43 -1.69
C MET A 363 0.90 23.99 -0.37
N LEU A 364 2.22 23.77 -0.36
CA LEU A 364 3.00 23.50 0.87
C LEU A 364 3.22 24.75 1.74
N SER A 365 3.08 25.94 1.17
CA SER A 365 3.30 27.23 1.86
C SER A 365 2.00 27.81 2.43
N ASP A 366 0.85 27.48 1.84
CA ASP A 366 -0.49 27.77 2.35
C ASP A 366 -0.91 26.73 3.41
N PRO A 367 -1.34 27.13 4.63
CA PRO A 367 -1.83 26.18 5.63
C PRO A 367 -3.06 25.37 5.20
N VAL A 368 -3.92 25.89 4.32
CA VAL A 368 -5.10 25.16 3.82
C VAL A 368 -4.67 24.08 2.83
N GLY A 369 -3.83 24.45 1.85
CA GLY A 369 -3.16 23.54 0.94
C GLY A 369 -2.38 22.44 1.66
N LEU A 370 -1.61 22.80 2.70
CA LEU A 370 -0.85 21.83 3.50
C LEU A 370 -1.78 20.84 4.20
N ALA A 371 -2.87 21.30 4.83
CA ALA A 371 -3.86 20.42 5.44
C ALA A 371 -4.53 19.48 4.43
N GLN A 372 -4.83 19.95 3.22
CA GLN A 372 -5.36 19.12 2.14
C GLN A 372 -4.33 18.09 1.64
N LEU A 373 -3.05 18.47 1.56
CA LEU A 373 -1.96 17.57 1.17
C LEU A 373 -1.71 16.48 2.24
N LYS A 374 -1.89 16.77 3.53
CA LYS A 374 -1.90 15.74 4.59
C LYS A 374 -3.01 14.70 4.36
N ILE A 375 -4.23 15.18 4.12
CA ILE A 375 -5.41 14.32 3.86
C ILE A 375 -5.16 13.39 2.66
N TRP A 376 -4.54 13.90 1.59
CA TRP A 376 -4.10 13.09 0.47
C TRP A 376 -2.96 12.13 0.85
N SER A 377 -1.94 12.58 1.58
CA SER A 377 -0.79 11.74 1.96
C SER A 377 -1.20 10.48 2.75
N ALA A 378 -2.21 10.55 3.63
CA ALA A 378 -2.77 9.36 4.29
C ALA A 378 -3.58 8.43 3.37
N GLN A 379 -4.17 8.94 2.29
CA GLN A 379 -4.86 8.12 1.28
C GLN A 379 -3.87 7.43 0.33
N PHE A 380 -2.62 7.87 0.32
CA PHE A 380 -1.54 7.36 -0.53
C PHE A 380 -0.43 6.66 0.28
N PHE A 381 -0.66 6.38 1.57
CA PHE A 381 0.27 5.71 2.50
C PHE A 381 1.67 6.38 2.56
N CYS A 382 1.71 7.71 2.41
CA CYS A 382 2.91 8.55 2.38
C CYS A 382 2.95 9.52 3.59
N THR A 383 2.58 9.04 4.79
CA THR A 383 2.32 9.93 5.94
C THR A 383 3.58 10.42 6.62
N GLU A 384 4.59 9.56 6.71
CA GLU A 384 5.96 9.90 7.09
C GLU A 384 6.55 11.02 6.23
N LEU A 385 6.30 11.03 4.91
CA LEU A 385 6.81 12.09 4.03
C LEU A 385 6.28 13.48 4.40
N ILE A 386 4.98 13.62 4.73
CA ILE A 386 4.40 14.92 5.06
C ILE A 386 4.75 15.36 6.49
N ILE A 387 4.81 14.41 7.45
CA ILE A 387 5.23 14.67 8.83
C ILE A 387 6.71 15.14 8.85
N PHE A 388 7.58 14.51 8.06
CA PHE A 388 8.97 14.93 7.87
C PHE A 388 9.08 16.40 7.46
N ILE A 389 8.29 16.83 6.46
CA ILE A 389 8.36 18.20 5.94
C ILE A 389 7.93 19.23 7.00
N GLU A 390 6.95 18.91 7.84
CA GLU A 390 6.53 19.81 8.92
C GLU A 390 7.57 19.90 10.05
N GLU A 391 8.05 18.76 10.55
CA GLU A 391 9.02 18.73 11.64
C GLU A 391 10.38 19.28 11.20
N TYR A 392 10.74 19.14 9.93
CA TYR A 392 11.88 19.82 9.30
C TYR A 392 11.72 21.34 9.29
N GLN A 393 10.54 21.84 8.92
CA GLN A 393 10.26 23.28 8.96
C GLN A 393 10.37 23.83 10.38
N ASP A 394 9.90 23.09 11.37
CA ASP A 394 10.04 23.47 12.78
C ASP A 394 11.49 23.38 13.27
N LEU A 395 12.28 22.38 12.83
CA LEU A 395 13.73 22.30 13.08
C LEU A 395 14.48 23.52 12.52
N LYS A 396 14.15 23.95 11.29
CA LYS A 396 14.74 25.15 10.67
C LYS A 396 14.30 26.46 11.35
N LYS A 397 13.07 26.52 11.89
CA LYS A 397 12.62 27.64 12.74
C LYS A 397 13.41 27.69 14.05
N PHE A 398 13.64 26.53 14.68
CA PHE A 398 14.43 26.42 15.90
C PHE A 398 15.88 26.86 15.68
N LEU A 399 16.55 26.34 14.64
CA LEU A 399 17.87 26.82 14.17
C LEU A 399 17.91 28.35 14.02
N ALA A 400 16.94 28.94 13.29
CA ALA A 400 16.89 30.38 13.03
C ALA A 400 16.60 31.23 14.28
N SER A 401 15.96 30.66 15.31
CA SER A 401 15.76 31.31 16.61
C SER A 401 16.99 31.21 17.54
N THR A 402 17.76 30.13 17.44
CA THR A 402 19.02 29.95 18.19
C THR A 402 20.15 30.79 17.59
N TYR A 403 20.20 30.89 16.26
CA TYR A 403 21.19 31.66 15.51
C TYR A 403 20.50 32.72 14.64
N PRO A 404 19.98 33.81 15.25
CA PRO A 404 19.41 34.91 14.48
C PRO A 404 20.49 35.51 13.55
N PRO A 405 20.15 35.83 12.29
CA PRO A 405 21.13 36.36 11.35
C PRO A 405 21.68 37.70 11.86
N PRO A 406 23.01 37.96 11.71
CA PRO A 406 23.61 39.19 12.20
C PRO A 406 22.90 40.42 11.59
N PRO A 407 22.65 41.47 12.38
CA PRO A 407 21.94 42.66 11.90
C PRO A 407 22.71 43.25 10.72
N ARG A 408 22.04 43.36 9.56
CA ARG A 408 22.69 43.80 8.31
C ARG A 408 23.32 45.19 8.52
N PRO A 409 24.64 45.36 8.34
CA PRO A 409 25.26 46.67 8.46
C PRO A 409 24.63 47.62 7.43
N GLY A 410 24.14 48.77 7.89
CA GLY A 410 23.33 49.70 7.08
C GLY A 410 21.80 49.56 7.22
N ALA A 411 21.29 48.65 8.05
CA ALA A 411 19.87 48.59 8.42
C ALA A 411 19.48 49.69 9.45
N GLU A 412 19.93 50.93 9.23
CA GLU A 412 19.67 52.05 10.14
C GLU A 412 18.21 52.53 10.07
N ASN A 413 17.45 52.13 11.08
CA ASN A 413 16.43 52.93 11.78
C ASN A 413 15.34 53.62 10.93
N LYS A 414 14.97 53.06 9.78
CA LYS A 414 13.71 53.40 9.09
C LYS A 414 12.57 52.59 9.71
N GLY A 415 11.55 53.30 10.20
CA GLY A 415 10.55 52.81 11.17
C GLY A 415 9.98 51.41 10.89
N PHE A 416 10.01 50.57 11.93
CA PHE A 416 9.72 49.14 11.90
C PHE A 416 8.23 48.86 11.61
N ARG A 417 7.88 48.60 10.33
CA ARG A 417 6.59 48.03 9.95
C ARG A 417 6.70 46.51 9.82
N ASN A 418 6.06 45.79 10.74
CA ASN A 418 6.02 44.33 10.79
C ASN A 418 5.64 43.74 9.42
N THR A 419 6.58 43.03 8.81
CA THR A 419 6.36 42.24 7.58
C THR A 419 6.82 40.82 7.89
N MET A 420 5.91 39.85 7.84
CA MET A 420 6.23 38.43 8.09
C MET A 420 7.17 37.89 7.01
N LEU A 421 7.89 36.80 7.32
CA LEU A 421 8.79 36.14 6.39
C LEU A 421 8.02 35.57 5.19
N THR A 422 8.05 36.27 4.06
CA THR A 422 7.75 35.68 2.75
C THR A 422 8.96 34.87 2.29
N VAL A 423 8.76 33.58 2.00
CA VAL A 423 9.84 32.67 1.62
C VAL A 423 10.24 32.86 0.14
N ALA A 424 11.52 33.18 -0.08
CA ALA A 424 12.32 33.05 -1.31
C ALA A 424 11.63 33.31 -2.68
N SER A 425 11.88 34.48 -3.26
CA SER A 425 11.74 34.72 -4.70
C SER A 425 12.73 33.85 -5.51
N PRO A 426 12.40 33.41 -6.73
CA PRO A 426 13.32 32.69 -7.61
C PRO A 426 14.43 33.60 -8.16
N ILE A 427 15.59 33.01 -8.47
CA ILE A 427 16.74 33.72 -9.06
C ILE A 427 16.49 33.97 -10.55
N THR A 428 16.47 35.24 -10.95
CA THR A 428 16.35 35.64 -12.37
C THR A 428 17.71 35.59 -13.07
N THR A 429 18.03 34.48 -13.73
CA THR A 429 19.21 34.37 -14.60
C THR A 429 18.95 35.00 -15.97
N GLY A 430 19.45 36.22 -16.20
CA GLY A 430 19.48 36.85 -17.52
C GLY A 430 20.57 36.25 -18.43
N PRO A 431 20.34 36.15 -19.76
CA PRO A 431 21.31 35.54 -20.68
C PRO A 431 22.47 36.50 -21.03
N SER A 432 23.63 36.29 -20.42
CA SER A 432 24.86 37.01 -20.76
C SER A 432 25.52 36.43 -22.01
N PHE A 433 25.49 37.18 -23.12
CA PHE A 433 26.19 36.86 -24.37
C PHE A 433 27.72 36.79 -24.15
N LEU A 434 28.36 35.64 -24.36
CA LEU A 434 29.82 35.57 -24.54
C LEU A 434 30.20 34.69 -25.74
N LYS A 435 30.93 35.31 -26.66
CA LYS A 435 31.37 34.79 -27.95
C LYS A 435 32.81 34.29 -27.82
N ARG A 436 33.03 32.97 -27.81
CA ARG A 436 34.36 32.34 -27.85
C ARG A 436 34.31 31.14 -28.79
N GLN A 437 34.58 31.34 -30.08
CA GLN A 437 35.92 31.40 -30.69
C GLN A 437 36.61 30.03 -30.63
N SER A 438 36.74 29.43 -31.81
CA SER A 438 37.23 28.08 -32.06
C SER A 438 38.76 27.98 -31.97
N SER A 439 39.25 26.93 -31.30
CA SER A 439 40.62 26.44 -31.41
C SER A 439 40.59 24.92 -31.52
N SER A 440 40.93 24.39 -32.69
CA SER A 440 41.05 22.95 -32.93
C SER A 440 42.38 22.42 -32.42
N VAL A 441 42.35 21.38 -31.58
CA VAL A 441 43.52 20.52 -31.32
C VAL A 441 43.08 19.08 -31.50
N SER A 442 43.51 18.47 -32.61
CA SER A 442 43.33 17.04 -32.85
C SER A 442 44.39 16.27 -32.07
N LEU A 443 44.00 15.22 -31.35
CA LEU A 443 44.93 14.18 -30.93
C LEU A 443 44.45 12.83 -31.46
N VAL A 444 45.28 12.21 -32.29
CA VAL A 444 45.04 10.87 -32.84
C VAL A 444 45.58 9.85 -31.84
N LEU A 445 44.77 8.86 -31.49
CA LEU A 445 45.27 7.55 -31.11
C LEU A 445 44.38 6.49 -31.75
N ALA A 446 45.01 5.55 -32.45
CA ALA A 446 44.31 4.48 -33.17
C ALA A 446 44.64 3.13 -32.56
N THR A 447 43.63 2.28 -32.43
CA THR A 447 43.76 0.83 -32.26
C THR A 447 42.75 0.17 -33.19
N ASN A 448 43.20 -0.80 -33.97
CA ASN A 448 42.41 -1.50 -34.98
C ASN A 448 41.58 -2.65 -34.36
N GLU A 449 40.93 -3.39 -35.26
CA GLU A 449 40.32 -4.73 -35.07
C GLU A 449 38.93 -4.75 -34.40
N SER A 450 37.95 -5.47 -34.93
CA SER A 450 37.88 -6.23 -36.19
C SER A 450 36.46 -6.29 -36.76
N GLU A 451 36.36 -6.70 -38.03
CA GLU A 451 35.10 -6.74 -38.78
C GLU A 451 34.16 -7.87 -38.30
N TYR A 452 32.86 -7.58 -38.22
CA TYR A 452 31.82 -8.56 -38.56
C TYR A 452 30.57 -7.84 -39.05
N SER A 453 30.32 -7.92 -40.36
CA SER A 453 29.21 -7.24 -41.03
C SER A 453 28.10 -8.23 -41.41
N VAL A 454 26.86 -7.93 -41.01
CA VAL A 454 25.66 -8.68 -41.40
C VAL A 454 24.62 -7.68 -41.92
N PRO A 455 24.14 -7.81 -43.16
CA PRO A 455 23.19 -6.85 -43.74
C PRO A 455 21.77 -7.10 -43.22
N LEU A 456 21.21 -6.12 -42.52
CA LEU A 456 19.76 -6.05 -42.25
C LEU A 456 19.14 -4.91 -43.07
N THR A 457 18.15 -5.26 -43.88
CA THR A 457 17.41 -4.32 -44.72
C THR A 457 16.36 -3.55 -43.93
N PRO A 458 16.19 -2.23 -44.16
CA PRO A 458 15.20 -1.44 -43.44
C PRO A 458 13.78 -1.69 -43.97
N VAL A 459 13.01 -2.52 -43.26
CA VAL A 459 11.57 -2.69 -43.53
C VAL A 459 10.81 -1.48 -42.99
N SER A 460 10.11 -0.76 -43.88
CA SER A 460 9.37 0.46 -43.54
C SER A 460 8.16 0.18 -42.62
N PRO A 461 8.00 0.89 -41.48
CA PRO A 461 6.86 0.71 -40.60
C PRO A 461 5.59 1.32 -41.19
N ARG A 462 4.69 0.44 -41.66
CA ARG A 462 3.37 0.78 -42.20
C ARG A 462 2.51 1.48 -41.12
N LYS A 463 2.15 2.75 -41.34
CA LYS A 463 1.20 3.47 -40.49
C LYS A 463 -0.14 2.73 -40.44
N VAL A 464 -0.61 2.40 -39.24
CA VAL A 464 -1.96 1.90 -38.96
C VAL A 464 -2.71 2.99 -38.19
N PRO A 465 -3.96 3.34 -38.53
CA PRO A 465 -4.72 4.33 -37.78
C PRO A 465 -5.13 3.78 -36.41
N LEU A 466 -4.72 4.43 -35.32
CA LEU A 466 -5.16 4.06 -33.98
C LEU A 466 -6.53 4.72 -33.70
N GLY A 467 -7.60 3.91 -33.71
CA GLY A 467 -8.95 4.40 -33.39
C GLY A 467 -9.08 4.85 -31.94
N GLN A 468 -9.44 6.11 -31.71
CA GLN A 468 -9.64 6.66 -30.37
C GLN A 468 -11.01 6.26 -29.82
N HIS A 469 -11.03 5.32 -28.87
CA HIS A 469 -12.15 5.13 -27.95
C HIS A 469 -11.80 5.74 -26.58
N PRO A 470 -12.54 6.75 -26.09
CA PRO A 470 -12.34 7.27 -24.75
C PRO A 470 -12.93 6.31 -23.72
N LEU A 471 -12.09 5.66 -22.91
CA LEU A 471 -12.54 5.13 -21.63
C LEU A 471 -12.83 6.30 -20.69
N SER A 472 -14.07 6.42 -20.23
CA SER A 472 -14.46 7.42 -19.24
C SER A 472 -13.81 7.15 -17.89
N SER A 473 -13.09 8.16 -17.37
CA SER A 473 -12.64 8.17 -15.98
C SER A 473 -13.86 8.34 -15.04
N PRO A 474 -13.91 7.65 -13.89
CA PRO A 474 -15.00 7.81 -12.94
C PRO A 474 -14.86 9.15 -12.20
N THR A 475 -15.77 10.08 -12.47
CA THR A 475 -15.90 11.34 -11.73
C THR A 475 -16.32 11.09 -10.27
N CYS A 476 -15.79 11.90 -9.36
CA CYS A 476 -16.00 11.74 -7.92
C CYS A 476 -17.24 12.52 -7.44
N GLU A 477 -18.45 12.02 -7.75
CA GLU A 477 -19.70 12.58 -7.22
C GLU A 477 -20.22 11.79 -5.99
N ASP A 478 -20.25 12.45 -4.83
CA ASP A 478 -20.81 11.89 -3.60
C ASP A 478 -22.36 11.96 -3.63
N SER A 479 -23.02 10.80 -3.74
CA SER A 479 -24.48 10.69 -3.75
C SER A 479 -25.06 10.35 -2.35
N LEU A 480 -25.89 11.25 -1.84
CA LEU A 480 -26.58 11.12 -0.56
C LEU A 480 -27.82 10.21 -0.68
N ILE A 481 -27.87 9.12 0.08
CA ILE A 481 -29.11 8.41 0.42
C ILE A 481 -29.18 8.24 1.93
N ALA A 482 -30.25 8.76 2.53
CA ALA A 482 -30.53 8.61 3.96
C ALA A 482 -31.61 7.52 4.16
N GLY A 483 -31.33 6.55 5.03
CA GLY A 483 -32.28 5.53 5.46
C GLY A 483 -32.21 5.37 6.98
N SER A 484 -33.36 5.42 7.65
CA SER A 484 -33.49 5.36 9.11
C SER A 484 -34.36 4.17 9.53
N THR A 485 -33.83 3.30 10.37
CA THR A 485 -34.56 2.22 11.06
C THR A 485 -34.06 2.08 12.51
N HIS A 486 -34.89 1.48 13.37
CA HIS A 486 -34.88 1.72 14.82
C HIS A 486 -33.92 0.86 15.67
N GLU A 487 -33.72 1.35 16.89
CA GLU A 487 -32.94 0.78 18.01
C GLU A 487 -33.51 -0.53 18.57
N LEU A 488 -32.62 -1.44 19.02
CA LEU A 488 -32.89 -2.44 20.06
C LEU A 488 -31.65 -2.68 20.95
N LYS A 489 -31.91 -3.02 22.21
CA LYS A 489 -31.02 -3.33 23.36
C LYS A 489 -31.58 -4.59 24.07
N PRO A 490 -31.03 -5.13 25.19
CA PRO A 490 -29.84 -4.77 25.99
C PRO A 490 -28.63 -5.66 25.58
N ILE A 491 -27.66 -6.20 26.36
CA ILE A 491 -27.32 -6.34 27.81
C ILE A 491 -25.78 -6.17 27.95
N SER A 492 -25.22 -6.12 29.16
CA SER A 492 -23.77 -6.17 29.43
C SER A 492 -23.38 -7.27 30.42
N GLU A 493 -22.23 -7.90 30.22
CA GLU A 493 -21.48 -8.58 31.29
C GLU A 493 -20.10 -7.93 31.48
N LYS A 494 -19.57 -7.97 32.70
CA LYS A 494 -18.25 -7.45 33.07
C LYS A 494 -17.26 -8.59 33.22
N TYR A 495 -16.17 -8.55 32.46
CA TYR A 495 -14.91 -9.21 32.83
C TYR A 495 -13.79 -8.19 32.88
N THR A 496 -13.28 -7.93 34.08
CA THR A 496 -12.07 -7.12 34.29
C THR A 496 -10.85 -8.02 34.20
N PHE A 497 -10.19 -8.03 33.04
CA PHE A 497 -8.84 -8.54 32.91
C PHE A 497 -7.83 -7.43 33.24
N ILE A 498 -6.69 -7.79 33.84
CA ILE A 498 -5.64 -6.82 34.20
C ILE A 498 -4.74 -6.63 32.97
N ASP A 499 -5.02 -5.58 32.20
CA ASP A 499 -4.17 -5.16 31.08
C ASP A 499 -2.96 -4.36 31.59
N ILE A 500 -1.75 -4.79 31.24
CA ILE A 500 -0.54 -3.95 31.29
C ILE A 500 -0.44 -3.19 29.95
N ASP A 501 -1.44 -2.34 29.70
CA ASP A 501 -1.46 -1.47 28.53
C ASP A 501 -0.64 -0.20 28.81
N HIS A 502 0.56 -0.10 28.23
CA HIS A 502 1.06 1.22 27.81
C HIS A 502 0.36 1.54 26.48
N PRO A 503 -0.64 2.45 26.46
CA PRO A 503 -1.24 2.86 25.20
C PRO A 503 -0.20 3.54 24.32
N SER A 504 -0.32 3.38 23.00
CA SER A 504 0.44 4.22 22.07
C SER A 504 -0.04 5.66 22.21
N GLU A 505 0.64 6.46 23.03
CA GLU A 505 0.53 7.91 22.94
C GLU A 505 0.83 8.35 21.50
N ILE A 506 0.22 9.45 21.08
CA ILE A 506 0.59 10.10 19.83
C ILE A 506 2.07 10.46 19.99
N VAL A 507 2.96 9.86 19.18
CA VAL A 507 4.41 10.04 19.31
C VAL A 507 4.66 11.56 19.32
N PRO A 508 5.10 12.14 20.45
CA PRO A 508 5.07 13.58 20.64
C PRO A 508 5.85 14.26 19.52
N SER A 509 5.44 15.47 19.12
CA SER A 509 6.25 16.22 18.17
C SER A 509 7.62 16.44 18.79
N ILE A 510 8.70 16.37 18.01
CA ILE A 510 10.03 16.62 18.59
C ILE A 510 10.10 18.04 19.22
N ARG A 511 9.26 18.95 18.71
CA ARG A 511 8.97 20.27 19.26
C ARG A 511 8.50 20.24 20.72
N ASP A 512 7.69 19.26 21.11
CA ASP A 512 7.22 19.09 22.49
C ASP A 512 8.38 18.69 23.41
N THR A 513 9.38 17.98 22.88
CA THR A 513 10.63 17.65 23.59
C THR A 513 11.61 18.84 23.62
N TRP A 514 11.73 19.62 22.54
CA TRP A 514 12.61 20.79 22.48
C TRP A 514 12.16 21.94 23.39
N ASN A 515 10.85 22.06 23.62
CA ASN A 515 10.26 23.05 24.53
C ASN A 515 10.47 22.72 26.02
N ILE A 516 11.13 21.61 26.36
CA ILE A 516 11.59 21.33 27.73
C ILE A 516 12.79 22.25 28.00
N THR A 517 12.50 23.48 28.44
CA THR A 517 13.51 24.43 28.89
C THR A 517 14.39 23.76 29.96
N PRO A 518 15.72 23.74 29.82
CA PRO A 518 16.58 23.27 30.90
C PRO A 518 16.34 24.15 32.12
N SER A 519 15.83 23.55 33.20
CA SER A 519 15.68 24.22 34.50
C SER A 519 17.04 24.81 34.90
N GLU A 520 17.04 26.06 35.38
CA GLU A 520 18.26 26.86 35.58
C GLU A 520 19.38 26.03 36.23
N PRO A 521 20.55 25.89 35.58
CA PRO A 521 21.61 25.02 36.07
C PRO A 521 22.16 25.56 37.39
N SER A 522 21.85 24.87 38.49
CA SER A 522 22.34 25.20 39.82
C SER A 522 23.87 25.20 39.84
N THR A 523 24.43 26.36 40.16
CA THR A 523 25.84 26.71 39.92
C THR A 523 26.81 25.74 40.59
N SER A 524 27.32 24.79 39.80
CA SER A 524 28.36 23.84 40.20
C SER A 524 29.54 23.97 39.23
N GLN A 525 30.71 24.30 39.79
CA GLN A 525 31.91 24.57 39.01
C GLN A 525 32.59 23.26 38.63
N PHE A 526 32.76 23.00 37.33
CA PHE A 526 33.63 21.94 36.83
C PHE A 526 34.60 22.48 35.77
N SER A 527 35.82 22.80 36.22
CA SER A 527 36.87 23.36 35.37
C SER A 527 37.72 22.23 34.77
N ALA A 528 37.60 22.01 33.45
CA ALA A 528 38.41 21.04 32.72
C ALA A 528 39.16 21.72 31.57
N SER A 529 40.47 21.93 31.75
CA SER A 529 41.32 22.54 30.73
C SER A 529 41.57 21.59 29.56
N ARG A 530 41.23 22.02 28.34
CA ARG A 530 41.71 21.38 27.09
C ARG A 530 42.58 22.36 26.32
N THR A 531 43.84 21.98 26.10
CA THR A 531 44.80 22.70 25.26
C THR A 531 44.64 22.22 23.82
N SER A 532 44.24 23.09 22.89
CA SER A 532 44.18 22.79 21.45
C SER A 532 45.38 23.41 20.72
N LEU A 533 46.00 22.63 19.83
CA LEU A 533 47.00 23.14 18.89
C LEU A 533 46.27 23.70 17.65
N SER A 534 46.65 24.88 17.19
CA SER A 534 46.04 25.53 16.03
C SER A 534 46.72 25.12 14.72
N THR A 535 45.94 24.59 13.77
CA THR A 535 46.31 24.45 12.36
C THR A 535 45.36 25.28 11.51
N ASN A 536 45.83 26.41 11.00
CA ASN A 536 45.00 27.36 10.27
C ASN A 536 44.62 26.86 8.86
N VAL A 537 43.40 26.36 8.72
CA VAL A 537 42.70 26.23 7.43
C VAL A 537 41.43 27.08 7.52
N PRO A 538 41.20 28.06 6.63
CA PRO A 538 40.02 28.93 6.68
C PRO A 538 38.79 28.22 6.07
N SER A 539 38.30 27.20 6.76
CA SER A 539 37.02 26.57 6.45
C SER A 539 35.88 27.52 6.82
N ASN A 540 35.37 28.27 5.84
CA ASN A 540 34.16 29.09 5.98
C ASN A 540 32.86 28.25 6.16
N ASN A 541 32.99 26.93 6.33
CA ASN A 541 31.96 26.09 6.90
C ASN A 541 31.78 26.50 8.36
N LEU A 542 30.80 27.38 8.57
CA LEU A 542 30.35 27.82 9.89
C LEU A 542 29.99 26.58 10.72
N ASP A 543 30.61 26.36 11.89
CA ASP A 543 30.28 25.26 12.82
C ASP A 543 28.94 25.56 13.52
N VAL A 544 27.85 25.52 12.75
CA VAL A 544 26.55 26.13 13.11
C VAL A 544 25.91 25.49 14.33
N VAL A 545 26.22 24.22 14.63
CA VAL A 545 25.49 23.43 15.64
C VAL A 545 26.41 23.03 16.78
N SER A 546 26.98 24.07 17.41
CA SER A 546 27.69 23.98 18.69
C SER A 546 26.75 24.03 19.91
N HIS A 547 25.49 24.42 19.73
CA HIS A 547 24.49 24.48 20.80
C HIS A 547 23.96 23.07 21.16
N PRO A 548 24.11 22.57 22.41
CA PRO A 548 23.81 21.18 22.74
C PRO A 548 22.35 20.75 22.51
N SER A 549 21.38 21.63 22.78
CA SER A 549 19.96 21.31 22.50
C SER A 549 19.63 21.25 21.00
N LEU A 550 20.42 21.92 20.15
CA LEU A 550 20.26 21.85 18.70
C LEU A 550 20.93 20.60 18.12
N GLN A 551 22.09 20.18 18.67
CA GLN A 551 22.66 18.85 18.38
C GLN A 551 21.66 17.73 18.72
N LEU A 552 21.07 17.78 19.93
CA LEU A 552 20.03 16.84 20.34
C LEU A 552 18.80 16.89 19.41
N ALA A 553 18.36 18.08 18.99
CA ALA A 553 17.24 18.23 18.06
C ALA A 553 17.50 17.59 16.70
N TYR A 554 18.69 17.78 16.14
CA TYR A 554 19.12 17.15 14.88
C TYR A 554 19.28 15.62 15.03
N PHE A 555 19.83 15.14 16.16
CA PHE A 555 19.95 13.71 16.43
C PHE A 555 18.58 13.03 16.58
N MET A 556 17.64 13.63 17.34
CA MET A 556 16.27 13.12 17.43
C MET A 556 15.56 13.10 16.08
N PHE A 557 15.80 14.09 15.21
CA PHE A 557 15.26 14.12 13.85
C PHE A 557 15.84 13.01 12.97
N TYR A 558 17.15 12.75 13.08
CA TYR A 558 17.81 11.60 12.45
C TYR A 558 17.17 10.27 12.90
N GLN A 559 17.05 10.04 14.21
CA GLN A 559 16.44 8.80 14.74
C GLN A 559 14.98 8.62 14.29
N ARG A 560 14.21 9.72 14.24
CA ARG A 560 12.79 9.67 13.88
C ARG A 560 12.56 9.39 12.39
N PHE A 561 13.43 9.84 11.48
CA PHE A 561 13.14 9.79 10.04
C PHE A 561 14.16 9.05 9.17
N ILE A 562 15.39 8.81 9.64
CA ILE A 562 16.48 8.23 8.83
C ILE A 562 16.82 6.81 9.31
N GLU A 563 16.83 6.59 10.63
CA GLU A 563 17.18 5.31 11.24
C GLU A 563 16.30 4.15 10.74
N GLU A 564 16.92 3.03 10.35
CA GLU A 564 16.25 1.86 9.76
C GLU A 564 15.15 1.25 10.65
N SER A 565 15.25 1.46 11.96
CA SER A 565 14.33 0.96 12.99
C SER A 565 13.03 1.76 13.12
N SER A 566 12.93 2.96 12.51
CA SER A 566 11.86 3.91 12.80
C SER A 566 10.53 3.63 12.06
N ASP A 567 9.42 3.66 12.81
CA ASP A 567 8.04 3.68 12.29
C ASP A 567 7.73 4.90 11.38
N LEU A 568 8.58 5.94 11.40
CA LEU A 568 8.47 7.15 10.58
C LEU A 568 9.62 7.30 9.57
N LYS A 569 10.42 6.26 9.33
CA LYS A 569 11.53 6.31 8.35
C LYS A 569 11.04 6.79 6.97
N VAL A 570 11.59 7.90 6.47
CA VAL A 570 11.30 8.37 5.11
C VAL A 570 12.04 7.54 4.08
N ASN A 571 11.40 7.34 2.93
CA ASN A 571 11.96 6.52 1.87
C ASN A 571 12.76 7.38 0.87
N VAL A 572 14.07 7.52 1.13
CA VAL A 572 15.04 8.20 0.26
C VAL A 572 16.12 7.24 -0.24
N SER A 573 17.00 7.70 -1.13
CA SER A 573 18.05 6.87 -1.72
C SER A 573 19.02 6.33 -0.67
N HIS A 574 19.49 5.10 -0.85
CA HIS A 574 20.34 4.42 0.13
C HIS A 574 21.70 5.10 0.32
N GLU A 575 22.23 5.72 -0.73
CA GLU A 575 23.44 6.55 -0.71
C GLU A 575 23.26 7.76 0.23
N LEU A 576 22.12 8.45 0.12
CA LEU A 576 21.81 9.62 0.95
C LEU A 576 21.52 9.24 2.40
N THR A 577 20.83 8.11 2.64
CA THR A 577 20.68 7.54 4.00
C THR A 577 22.04 7.27 4.63
N ASN A 578 22.94 6.57 3.92
CA ASN A 578 24.27 6.23 4.42
C ASN A 578 25.12 7.49 4.69
N LEU A 579 25.02 8.51 3.84
CA LEU A 579 25.72 9.79 4.01
C LEU A 579 25.26 10.52 5.28
N VAL A 580 23.95 10.60 5.50
CA VAL A 580 23.35 11.26 6.66
C VAL A 580 23.61 10.47 7.95
N GLU A 581 23.52 9.13 7.89
CA GLU A 581 23.89 8.23 9.00
C GLU A 581 25.37 8.38 9.38
N ALA A 582 26.29 8.36 8.42
CA ALA A 582 27.71 8.55 8.69
C ALA A 582 28.00 9.90 9.37
N ARG A 583 27.38 10.99 8.90
CA ARG A 583 27.56 12.33 9.50
C ARG A 583 26.93 12.42 10.89
N ALA A 584 25.73 11.88 11.09
CA ALA A 584 25.08 11.81 12.40
C ALA A 584 25.88 10.99 13.43
N LEU A 585 26.47 9.86 13.01
CA LEU A 585 27.32 9.02 13.86
C LEU A 585 28.67 9.67 14.19
N MET A 586 29.17 10.58 13.35
CA MET A 586 30.33 11.43 13.65
C MET A 586 29.99 12.65 14.54
N GLY A 587 28.71 12.91 14.81
CA GLY A 587 28.25 14.12 15.49
C GLY A 587 28.26 15.39 14.64
N ASP A 588 28.49 15.26 13.32
CA ASP A 588 28.49 16.34 12.34
C ASP A 588 27.05 16.71 11.97
N PHE A 589 26.37 17.43 12.86
CA PHE A 589 25.03 17.96 12.64
C PHE A 589 25.07 19.33 11.94
N SER A 590 25.74 19.44 10.79
CA SER A 590 25.72 20.69 10.02
C SER A 590 24.30 21.14 9.69
N ALA A 591 24.09 22.44 9.58
CA ALA A 591 22.75 23.03 9.43
C ALA A 591 21.97 22.46 8.23
N ASP A 592 22.67 22.01 7.20
CA ASP A 592 22.22 21.52 5.89
C ASP A 592 22.17 19.98 5.74
N ILE A 593 22.56 19.19 6.75
CA ILE A 593 22.65 17.71 6.67
C ILE A 593 21.38 17.02 6.11
N PHE A 594 20.20 17.60 6.30
CA PHE A 594 18.91 17.05 5.83
C PHE A 594 18.31 17.79 4.62
N ASP A 595 18.97 18.78 4.01
CA ASP A 595 18.39 19.57 2.89
C ASP A 595 18.19 18.72 1.62
N ASP A 596 19.12 17.83 1.30
CA ASP A 596 18.96 16.89 0.17
C ASP A 596 17.87 15.84 0.45
N VAL A 597 17.79 15.33 1.69
CA VAL A 597 16.71 14.42 2.13
C VAL A 597 15.36 15.09 1.93
N ARG A 598 15.23 16.36 2.34
CA ARG A 598 14.04 17.17 2.05
C ARG A 598 13.79 17.31 0.56
N GLN A 599 14.81 17.52 -0.27
CA GLN A 599 14.61 17.66 -1.71
C GLN A 599 14.02 16.39 -2.32
N ASP A 600 14.49 15.21 -1.91
CA ASP A 600 13.94 13.92 -2.35
C ASP A 600 12.56 13.62 -1.77
N VAL A 601 12.31 13.92 -0.49
CA VAL A 601 10.97 13.80 0.13
C VAL A 601 9.95 14.71 -0.59
N LEU A 602 10.34 15.92 -1.02
CA LEU A 602 9.49 16.81 -1.82
C LEU A 602 9.23 16.25 -3.23
N LYS A 603 10.25 15.70 -3.91
CA LYS A 603 10.08 15.01 -5.21
C LYS A 603 9.14 13.82 -5.08
N ALA A 604 9.25 13.05 -4.00
CA ALA A 604 8.41 11.91 -3.70
C ALA A 604 6.95 12.35 -3.48
N LEU A 605 6.68 13.25 -2.53
CA LEU A 605 5.34 13.82 -2.28
C LEU A 605 4.66 14.35 -3.55
N PHE A 606 5.41 15.09 -4.39
CA PHE A 606 4.89 15.60 -5.64
C PHE A 606 4.45 14.48 -6.60
N ARG A 607 5.34 13.51 -6.85
CA ARG A 607 5.12 12.42 -7.80
C ARG A 607 4.09 11.39 -7.32
N THR A 608 4.09 11.05 -6.03
CA THR A 608 3.26 9.98 -5.47
C THR A 608 1.89 10.47 -5.02
N VAL A 609 1.78 11.70 -4.49
CA VAL A 609 0.54 12.26 -3.95
C VAL A 609 -0.03 13.33 -4.88
N TYR A 610 0.65 14.47 -5.02
CA TYR A 610 0.09 15.67 -5.68
C TYR A 610 -0.34 15.41 -7.14
N VAL A 611 0.56 14.86 -7.97
CA VAL A 611 0.29 14.58 -9.39
C VAL A 611 -0.77 13.48 -9.59
N LYS A 612 -1.06 12.67 -8.57
CA LYS A 612 -2.13 11.66 -8.61
C LYS A 612 -3.47 12.15 -8.05
N CYS A 613 -3.48 13.20 -7.22
CA CYS A 613 -4.71 13.82 -6.71
C CYS A 613 -5.23 14.98 -7.58
N MET A 614 -4.38 15.51 -8.47
CA MET A 614 -4.73 16.53 -9.47
C MET A 614 -5.19 15.93 -10.82
N LYS A 615 -5.52 14.64 -10.86
CA LYS A 615 -6.02 13.88 -12.02
C LYS A 615 -7.32 13.16 -11.67
#